data_AF-A0A8D5U646-F1
#
_entry.id   AF-A0A8D5U646-F1
#
_cell.length_a   1.000
_cell.length_b   1.000
_cell.length_c   1.000
_cell.angle_alpha   90.00
_cell.angle_beta   90.00
_cell.angle_gamma   90.00
#
_symmetry.space_group_name_H-M   'P 1'
#
loop_
_entity.id
_entity.type
_entity.pdbx_description
1 polymer ?
#
loop_
_entity_poly.entity_id
_entity_poly.type
_entity_poly.pdbx_seq_one_letter_code
_entity_poly.pdbx_strand_id
1 'polypeptide(L)'
;MPINISHRLRTSIIIILILSLIITLYINYESYESSMNSQKLFQGYETLAYVDFFTSALIKPNPFIKGQNITVYMLKKTQKDFNVIPCVILNENYSKLLGISKLKGISTVPTYLAKEIVLNLTSLRNFSYAVIISDEGVYNTTLYSGVSNSSYLTLNVSEIARVINNLSSYIPGSYSVLIKITHENITTYFPINYDGNAFQIPTSGSLDIPQYLRVPYNLINVSQASYPLSLVQQYCVHFYVYPSSSAEEADYSIIVNTTVGTWVYNEGISKGIVSLNISSLYNTINNLLVKYGLYSSQYAVIINFTIKTKNYTLYPFVVINNNNGILSFSAYNTTLNMTVYADSPEKYSPLDLAYLIIPASALFFIFGFTRPKTPSEMDKVLSKLKKVNKLTIEVNSKPEAKKVVEVKDINDIIKFSVTAVKPVLVYKDKGILQIWIVDNDVGYVYTVSE
;
A
#
# COMPACT_ATOMS: atom_id res chain seq x y z
N MET A 1 61.83 6.26 29.75
CA MET A 1 62.99 5.75 29.00
C MET A 1 62.48 4.94 27.81
N PRO A 2 62.95 5.18 26.57
CA PRO A 2 62.54 4.38 25.42
C PRO A 2 63.06 2.94 25.55
N ILE A 3 62.23 1.97 25.19
CA ILE A 3 62.59 0.55 25.24
C ILE A 3 63.39 0.23 23.96
N ASN A 4 64.58 -0.35 24.13
CA ASN A 4 65.41 -0.78 23.02
C ASN A 4 64.92 -2.13 22.49
N ILE A 5 64.38 -2.14 21.28
CA ILE A 5 63.87 -3.34 20.61
C ILE A 5 64.75 -3.64 19.39
N SER A 6 64.90 -4.93 19.07
CA SER A 6 65.63 -5.33 17.86
C SER A 6 64.92 -4.78 16.61
N HIS A 7 65.69 -4.27 15.65
CA HIS A 7 65.16 -3.63 14.45
C HIS A 7 64.19 -4.53 13.66
N ARG A 8 64.49 -5.84 13.58
CA ARG A 8 63.66 -6.84 12.89
C ARG A 8 62.32 -7.09 13.58
N LEU A 9 62.30 -7.12 14.92
CA LEU A 9 61.07 -7.32 15.67
C LEU A 9 60.17 -6.08 15.55
N ARG A 10 60.74 -4.88 15.67
CA ARG A 10 60.01 -3.61 15.54
C ARG A 10 59.31 -3.48 14.19
N THR A 11 60.03 -3.77 13.10
CA THR A 11 59.49 -3.69 11.74
C THR A 11 58.39 -4.71 11.48
N SER A 12 58.55 -5.95 11.97
CA SER A 12 57.53 -7.00 11.83
C SER A 12 56.22 -6.65 12.53
N ILE A 13 56.29 -6.09 13.76
CA ILE A 13 55.09 -5.69 14.51
C ILE A 13 54.34 -4.54 13.83
N ILE A 14 55.07 -3.55 13.29
CA ILE A 14 54.45 -2.42 12.57
C ILE A 14 53.66 -2.92 11.35
N ILE A 15 54.23 -3.83 10.56
CA ILE A 15 53.57 -4.37 9.36
C ILE A 15 52.26 -5.09 9.72
N ILE A 16 52.27 -5.93 10.77
CA ILE A 16 51.09 -6.66 11.22
C ILE A 16 49.97 -5.71 11.67
N LEU A 17 50.32 -4.65 12.42
CA LEU A 17 49.34 -3.69 12.91
C LEU A 17 48.73 -2.85 11.79
N ILE A 18 49.51 -2.47 10.78
CA ILE A 18 48.99 -1.76 9.59
C ILE A 18 48.03 -2.66 8.81
N LEU A 19 48.40 -3.92 8.59
CA LEU A 19 47.54 -4.87 7.86
C LEU A 19 46.21 -5.09 8.59
N SER A 20 46.26 -5.22 9.92
CA SER A 20 45.06 -5.32 10.76
C SER A 20 44.17 -4.09 10.62
N LEU A 21 44.74 -2.88 10.61
CA LEU A 21 43.97 -1.65 10.48
C LEU A 21 43.24 -1.57 9.11
N ILE A 22 43.93 -1.97 8.04
CA ILE A 22 43.36 -1.98 6.68
C ILE A 22 42.20 -2.97 6.57
N ILE A 23 42.34 -4.17 7.12
CA ILE A 23 41.28 -5.19 7.11
C ILE A 23 40.05 -4.69 7.89
N THR A 24 40.26 -4.12 9.08
CA THR A 24 39.17 -3.56 9.89
C THR A 24 38.47 -2.39 9.19
N LEU A 25 39.23 -1.52 8.51
CA LEU A 25 38.68 -0.41 7.73
C LEU A 25 37.87 -0.93 6.52
N TYR A 26 38.33 -1.97 5.84
CA TYR A 26 37.64 -2.58 4.70
C TYR A 26 36.30 -3.21 5.12
N ILE A 27 36.28 -3.98 6.22
CA ILE A 27 35.04 -4.59 6.76
C ILE A 27 34.05 -3.51 7.19
N ASN A 28 34.53 -2.45 7.84
CA ASN A 28 33.69 -1.31 8.23
C ASN A 28 33.16 -0.55 7.01
N TYR A 29 33.95 -0.42 5.94
CA TYR A 29 33.52 0.25 4.70
C TYR A 29 32.43 -0.54 3.98
N GLU A 30 32.57 -1.86 3.81
CA GLU A 30 31.49 -2.70 3.24
C GLU A 30 30.21 -2.66 4.08
N SER A 31 30.35 -2.64 5.41
CA SER A 31 29.21 -2.51 6.34
C SER A 31 28.53 -1.14 6.21
N TYR A 32 29.33 -0.08 6.07
CA TYR A 32 28.84 1.28 5.86
C TYR A 32 28.15 1.43 4.49
N GLU A 33 28.75 0.91 3.42
CA GLU A 33 28.18 0.94 2.06
C GLU A 33 26.89 0.11 1.96
N SER A 34 26.84 -1.05 2.64
CA SER A 34 25.63 -1.85 2.83
C SER A 34 24.52 -1.05 3.52
N SER A 35 24.83 -0.33 4.60
CA SER A 35 23.86 0.49 5.34
C SER A 35 23.41 1.76 4.62
N MET A 36 24.27 2.39 3.82
CA MET A 36 23.91 3.53 2.98
C MET A 36 23.00 3.09 1.82
N ASN A 37 23.29 1.94 1.21
CA ASN A 37 22.49 1.36 0.14
C ASN A 37 21.20 0.68 0.64
N SER A 38 21.01 0.53 1.97
CA SER A 38 19.80 0.02 2.60
C SER A 38 18.81 1.09 3.05
N GLN A 39 19.00 2.37 2.71
CA GLN A 39 17.90 3.36 2.66
C GLN A 39 16.93 3.06 1.48
N LYS A 40 16.66 1.78 1.26
CA LYS A 40 15.65 1.30 0.33
C LYS A 40 14.31 1.42 1.03
N LEU A 41 13.48 2.31 0.50
CA LEU A 41 12.06 2.50 0.81
C LEU A 41 11.31 1.17 0.63
N PHE A 42 11.30 0.29 1.64
CA PHE A 42 10.58 -0.98 1.58
C PHE A 42 9.91 -1.30 2.92
N GLN A 43 8.68 -0.81 3.08
CA GLN A 43 7.56 -1.58 3.68
C GLN A 43 6.18 -0.89 3.60
N GLY A 44 6.03 0.22 2.86
CA GLY A 44 4.70 0.80 2.55
C GLY A 44 4.31 1.95 3.49
N TYR A 45 2.99 2.07 3.72
CA TYR A 45 2.40 3.12 4.54
C TYR A 45 1.66 2.49 5.73
N GLU A 46 1.83 3.07 6.92
CA GLU A 46 1.01 2.74 8.09
C GLU A 46 -0.09 3.79 8.24
N THR A 47 -1.34 3.34 8.38
CA THR A 47 -2.49 4.24 8.62
C THR A 47 -2.51 4.66 10.08
N LEU A 48 -2.27 5.94 10.32
CA LEU A 48 -2.30 6.53 11.65
C LEU A 48 -3.72 6.80 12.12
N ALA A 49 -4.56 7.24 11.19
CA ALA A 49 -5.93 7.60 11.45
C ALA A 49 -6.74 7.52 10.16
N TYR A 50 -8.02 7.18 10.28
CA TYR A 50 -8.95 7.32 9.18
C TYR A 50 -10.34 7.72 9.66
N VAL A 51 -11.11 8.30 8.74
CA VAL A 51 -12.53 8.58 8.92
C VAL A 51 -13.33 7.75 7.93
N ASP A 52 -14.22 6.91 8.42
CA ASP A 52 -15.15 6.18 7.59
C ASP A 52 -16.52 6.86 7.58
N PHE A 53 -17.20 6.79 6.45
CA PHE A 53 -18.49 7.43 6.24
C PHE A 53 -19.52 6.43 5.73
N PHE A 54 -20.70 6.45 6.34
CA PHE A 54 -21.86 5.75 5.81
C PHE A 54 -23.06 6.68 5.82
N THR A 55 -24.06 6.34 5.01
CA THR A 55 -25.22 7.21 4.85
C THR A 55 -26.49 6.47 5.22
N SER A 56 -27.48 7.26 5.63
CA SER A 56 -28.82 6.78 5.88
C SER A 56 -29.82 7.87 5.53
N ALA A 57 -30.97 7.52 4.99
CA ALA A 57 -31.98 8.51 4.59
C ALA A 57 -33.33 8.24 5.25
N LEU A 58 -33.99 9.34 5.61
CA LEU A 58 -35.39 9.40 6.00
C LEU A 58 -36.24 9.62 4.75
N ILE A 59 -37.05 8.62 4.37
CA ILE A 59 -37.82 8.65 3.14
C ILE A 59 -39.30 8.95 3.38
N LYS A 60 -39.88 9.86 2.58
CA LYS A 60 -41.33 10.12 2.48
C LYS A 60 -42.04 8.84 2.03
N PRO A 61 -43.13 8.44 2.70
CA PRO A 61 -44.07 7.51 2.10
C PRO A 61 -44.64 8.13 0.81
N ASN A 62 -44.66 7.34 -0.27
CA ASN A 62 -45.09 7.76 -1.60
C ASN A 62 -46.55 8.29 -1.60
N PRO A 63 -46.83 9.49 -2.17
CA PRO A 63 -48.17 10.10 -2.15
C PRO A 63 -49.24 9.38 -2.98
N PHE A 64 -48.89 8.40 -3.82
CA PHE A 64 -49.87 7.61 -4.59
C PHE A 64 -50.45 6.42 -3.82
N ILE A 65 -50.08 6.24 -2.56
CA ILE A 65 -50.52 5.11 -1.72
C ILE A 65 -51.63 5.60 -0.77
N LYS A 66 -52.89 5.60 -1.23
CA LYS A 66 -54.01 5.38 -0.32
C LYS A 66 -53.94 3.92 0.15
N GLY A 67 -53.19 3.69 1.23
CA GLY A 67 -53.08 2.40 1.89
C GLY A 67 -52.11 1.42 1.22
N GLN A 68 -51.17 0.95 2.03
CA GLN A 68 -50.36 -0.28 1.90
C GLN A 68 -48.91 -0.18 1.34
N ASN A 69 -48.00 -0.44 2.29
CA ASN A 69 -46.65 -1.07 2.25
C ASN A 69 -45.63 -0.71 1.13
N ILE A 70 -44.58 0.06 1.46
CA ILE A 70 -43.28 -0.05 0.78
C ILE A 70 -42.63 -1.36 1.27
N THR A 71 -42.29 -2.24 0.33
CA THR A 71 -41.64 -3.52 0.60
C THR A 71 -40.21 -3.44 0.07
N VAL A 72 -39.21 -3.66 0.91
CA VAL A 72 -37.79 -3.74 0.51
C VAL A 72 -37.41 -5.22 0.41
N TYR A 73 -36.73 -5.59 -0.66
CA TYR A 73 -36.56 -6.97 -1.10
C TYR A 73 -35.09 -7.42 -1.04
N MET A 74 -34.82 -8.66 -0.61
CA MET A 74 -33.52 -9.33 -0.78
C MET A 74 -33.65 -10.50 -1.75
N LEU A 75 -32.73 -10.64 -2.70
CA LEU A 75 -32.71 -11.74 -3.67
C LEU A 75 -32.29 -13.06 -3.01
N LYS A 76 -33.07 -14.14 -3.22
CA LYS A 76 -32.67 -15.51 -2.87
C LYS A 76 -33.00 -16.48 -3.99
N LYS A 77 -32.04 -16.72 -4.88
CA LYS A 77 -32.17 -17.55 -6.09
C LYS A 77 -32.74 -18.94 -5.77
N THR A 78 -33.87 -19.27 -6.41
CA THR A 78 -34.32 -20.66 -6.58
C THR A 78 -34.80 -20.80 -8.02
N GLN A 79 -34.38 -21.84 -8.71
CA GLN A 79 -34.58 -22.02 -10.15
C GLN A 79 -35.74 -23.00 -10.41
N LYS A 80 -36.75 -22.58 -11.17
CA LYS A 80 -37.79 -23.48 -11.71
C LYS A 80 -38.05 -23.10 -13.17
N ASP A 81 -37.89 -24.07 -14.07
CA ASP A 81 -38.02 -23.83 -15.51
C ASP A 81 -39.50 -23.81 -15.93
N PHE A 82 -39.90 -22.75 -16.63
CA PHE A 82 -41.21 -22.64 -17.27
C PHE A 82 -41.04 -22.22 -18.72
N ASN A 83 -41.66 -22.95 -19.65
CA ASN A 83 -41.69 -22.59 -21.06
C ASN A 83 -42.82 -21.59 -21.33
N VAL A 84 -42.44 -20.35 -21.65
CA VAL A 84 -43.36 -19.27 -21.98
C VAL A 84 -43.28 -18.99 -23.48
N ILE A 85 -44.42 -19.13 -24.17
CA ILE A 85 -44.52 -18.73 -25.59
C ILE A 85 -45.23 -17.37 -25.62
N PRO A 86 -44.51 -16.26 -25.85
CA PRO A 86 -45.13 -14.95 -25.94
C PRO A 86 -45.90 -14.81 -27.25
N CYS A 87 -47.01 -14.12 -27.16
CA CYS A 87 -47.86 -13.82 -28.28
C CYS A 87 -48.40 -12.40 -28.17
N VAL A 88 -48.55 -11.72 -29.30
CA VAL A 88 -49.01 -10.34 -29.36
C VAL A 88 -50.33 -10.29 -30.10
N ILE A 89 -51.34 -9.65 -29.51
CA ILE A 89 -52.57 -9.25 -30.20
C ILE A 89 -52.34 -7.84 -30.72
N LEU A 90 -52.54 -7.67 -32.03
CA LEU A 90 -52.27 -6.41 -32.71
C LEU A 90 -53.39 -5.38 -32.49
N ASN A 91 -53.03 -4.10 -32.46
CA ASN A 91 -54.00 -3.02 -32.57
C ASN A 91 -54.77 -3.12 -33.90
N GLU A 92 -56.06 -2.76 -33.90
CA GLU A 92 -56.95 -2.99 -35.06
C GLU A 92 -56.43 -2.39 -36.37
N ASN A 93 -55.83 -1.20 -36.30
CA ASN A 93 -55.26 -0.52 -37.47
C ASN A 93 -54.13 -1.34 -38.11
N TYR A 94 -53.24 -1.90 -37.30
CA TYR A 94 -52.14 -2.74 -37.77
C TYR A 94 -52.61 -4.13 -38.17
N SER A 95 -53.62 -4.67 -37.49
CA SER A 95 -54.21 -5.95 -37.85
C SER A 95 -54.85 -5.92 -39.24
N LYS A 96 -55.58 -4.84 -39.56
CA LYS A 96 -56.17 -4.61 -40.89
C LYS A 96 -55.10 -4.44 -41.96
N LEU A 97 -54.01 -3.73 -41.65
CA LEU A 97 -52.92 -3.47 -42.60
C LEU A 97 -52.12 -4.74 -42.92
N LEU A 98 -51.88 -5.59 -41.92
CA LEU A 98 -51.07 -6.81 -42.08
C LEU A 98 -51.89 -8.06 -42.44
N GLY A 99 -53.23 -7.98 -42.40
CA GLY A 99 -54.12 -9.13 -42.65
C GLY A 99 -54.04 -10.24 -41.58
N ILE A 100 -53.42 -9.96 -40.44
CA ILE A 100 -53.23 -10.88 -39.32
C ILE A 100 -53.57 -10.18 -38.01
N SER A 101 -54.14 -10.90 -37.04
CA SER A 101 -54.54 -10.32 -35.74
C SER A 101 -53.61 -10.68 -34.60
N LYS A 102 -52.75 -11.68 -34.80
CA LYS A 102 -51.94 -12.29 -33.73
C LYS A 102 -50.57 -12.70 -34.25
N LEU A 103 -49.52 -12.31 -33.54
CA LEU A 103 -48.13 -12.70 -33.81
C LEU A 103 -47.60 -13.58 -32.68
N LYS A 104 -47.01 -14.74 -33.02
CA LYS A 104 -46.49 -15.72 -32.05
C LYS A 104 -44.96 -15.71 -32.04
N GLY A 105 -44.36 -15.99 -30.88
CA GLY A 105 -42.92 -16.19 -30.75
C GLY A 105 -42.09 -14.90 -30.84
N ILE A 106 -42.70 -13.77 -30.51
CA ILE A 106 -42.02 -12.47 -30.53
C ILE A 106 -41.38 -12.18 -29.17
N SER A 107 -40.07 -11.94 -29.15
CA SER A 107 -39.31 -11.56 -27.96
C SER A 107 -39.30 -10.05 -27.69
N THR A 108 -39.59 -9.23 -28.69
CA THR A 108 -39.58 -7.76 -28.57
C THR A 108 -40.83 -7.18 -29.21
N VAL A 109 -41.65 -6.52 -28.40
CA VAL A 109 -43.00 -6.09 -28.76
C VAL A 109 -43.10 -4.57 -28.67
N PRO A 110 -43.06 -3.84 -29.80
CA PRO A 110 -43.26 -2.40 -29.78
C PRO A 110 -44.66 -2.03 -29.25
N THR A 111 -44.73 -1.03 -28.36
CA THR A 111 -45.98 -0.65 -27.69
C THR A 111 -47.04 -0.12 -28.63
N TYR A 112 -46.64 0.61 -29.67
CA TYR A 112 -47.57 1.15 -30.68
C TYR A 112 -48.29 0.05 -31.48
N LEU A 113 -47.66 -1.11 -31.62
CA LEU A 113 -48.13 -2.21 -32.46
C LEU A 113 -49.07 -3.16 -31.70
N ALA A 114 -48.86 -3.29 -30.39
CA ALA A 114 -49.54 -4.27 -29.55
C ALA A 114 -50.73 -3.67 -28.79
N LYS A 115 -51.86 -4.36 -28.84
CA LYS A 115 -53.01 -4.13 -27.96
C LYS A 115 -52.83 -4.89 -26.65
N GLU A 116 -52.47 -6.16 -26.75
CA GLU A 116 -52.29 -7.06 -25.62
C GLU A 116 -51.08 -7.98 -25.84
N ILE A 117 -50.39 -8.30 -24.74
CA ILE A 117 -49.40 -9.37 -24.71
C ILE A 117 -50.05 -10.59 -24.05
N VAL A 118 -50.05 -11.72 -24.72
CA VAL A 118 -50.57 -12.99 -24.23
C VAL A 118 -49.40 -13.94 -23.98
N LEU A 119 -49.21 -14.33 -22.73
CA LEU A 119 -48.24 -15.34 -22.34
C LEU A 119 -48.93 -16.71 -22.30
N ASN A 120 -48.43 -17.65 -23.09
CA ASN A 120 -48.83 -19.05 -22.99
C ASN A 120 -47.88 -19.77 -22.03
N LEU A 121 -48.38 -20.09 -20.84
CA LEU A 121 -47.70 -20.82 -19.78
C LEU A 121 -47.96 -22.31 -19.98
N THR A 122 -47.14 -22.94 -20.81
CA THR A 122 -47.32 -24.33 -21.22
C THR A 122 -47.39 -25.24 -19.99
N SER A 123 -48.43 -26.09 -19.92
CA SER A 123 -48.66 -27.04 -18.82
C SER A 123 -49.06 -26.44 -17.46
N LEU A 124 -49.36 -25.14 -17.36
CA LEU A 124 -49.92 -24.52 -16.16
C LEU A 124 -51.42 -24.23 -16.36
N ARG A 125 -52.28 -24.59 -15.40
CA ARG A 125 -53.71 -24.23 -15.37
C ARG A 125 -54.10 -23.85 -13.94
N ASN A 126 -55.16 -23.08 -13.76
CA ASN A 126 -55.69 -22.72 -12.44
C ASN A 126 -54.64 -22.07 -11.52
N PHE A 127 -54.03 -20.98 -11.98
CA PHE A 127 -53.04 -20.23 -11.21
C PHE A 127 -53.56 -18.84 -10.86
N SER A 128 -53.15 -18.30 -9.71
CA SER A 128 -53.33 -16.88 -9.42
C SER A 128 -52.13 -16.10 -9.93
N TYR A 129 -52.37 -14.86 -10.36
CA TYR A 129 -51.32 -14.00 -10.85
C TYR A 129 -51.46 -12.57 -10.33
N ALA A 130 -50.35 -11.86 -10.26
CA ALA A 130 -50.30 -10.43 -10.04
C ALA A 130 -49.29 -9.81 -10.99
N VAL A 131 -49.70 -8.75 -11.68
CA VAL A 131 -48.81 -7.95 -12.53
C VAL A 131 -48.28 -6.80 -11.70
N ILE A 132 -46.98 -6.77 -11.50
CA ILE A 132 -46.29 -5.87 -10.60
C ILE A 132 -45.36 -5.01 -11.43
N ILE A 133 -45.45 -3.68 -11.32
CA ILE A 133 -44.41 -2.79 -11.84
C ILE A 133 -43.34 -2.69 -10.76
N SER A 134 -42.09 -2.94 -11.12
CA SER A 134 -40.95 -3.04 -10.21
C SER A 134 -39.75 -2.26 -10.73
N ASP A 135 -39.22 -1.38 -9.90
CA ASP A 135 -37.91 -0.74 -10.03
C ASP A 135 -37.04 -1.21 -8.86
N GLU A 136 -35.88 -1.78 -9.18
CA GLU A 136 -35.07 -2.53 -8.22
C GLU A 136 -34.66 -1.63 -7.03
N GLY A 137 -35.05 -2.02 -5.82
CA GLY A 137 -34.73 -1.28 -4.59
C GLY A 137 -35.52 0.01 -4.36
N VAL A 138 -36.37 0.42 -5.30
CA VAL A 138 -37.05 1.74 -5.27
C VAL A 138 -38.57 1.62 -5.19
N TYR A 139 -39.20 0.83 -6.05
CA TYR A 139 -40.65 0.88 -6.21
C TYR A 139 -41.25 -0.43 -6.71
N ASN A 140 -42.17 -1.03 -5.96
CA ASN A 140 -43.02 -2.13 -6.46
C ASN A 140 -44.49 -1.81 -6.23
N THR A 141 -45.33 -1.88 -7.27
CA THR A 141 -46.79 -1.79 -7.13
C THR A 141 -47.46 -2.93 -7.88
N THR A 142 -48.52 -3.49 -7.31
CA THR A 142 -49.39 -4.41 -8.05
C THR A 142 -50.37 -3.59 -8.88
N LEU A 143 -50.26 -3.69 -10.20
CA LEU A 143 -51.15 -3.02 -11.14
C LEU A 143 -52.54 -3.67 -11.13
N TYR A 144 -52.57 -5.00 -11.27
CA TYR A 144 -53.77 -5.82 -11.13
C TYR A 144 -53.39 -7.25 -10.76
N SER A 145 -54.35 -7.99 -10.22
CA SER A 145 -54.22 -9.40 -9.87
C SER A 145 -55.49 -10.16 -10.23
N GLY A 146 -55.37 -11.47 -10.39
CA GLY A 146 -56.49 -12.31 -10.79
C GLY A 146 -56.18 -13.78 -10.69
N VAL A 147 -57.10 -14.59 -11.20
CA VAL A 147 -56.96 -16.05 -11.33
C VAL A 147 -57.20 -16.41 -12.79
N SER A 148 -56.32 -17.21 -13.39
CA SER A 148 -56.52 -17.76 -14.72
C SER A 148 -56.82 -19.25 -14.65
N ASN A 149 -57.98 -19.63 -15.20
CA ASN A 149 -58.39 -21.03 -15.34
C ASN A 149 -57.81 -21.67 -16.62
N SER A 150 -57.07 -20.89 -17.43
CA SER A 150 -56.46 -21.33 -18.68
C SER A 150 -54.94 -21.24 -18.59
N SER A 151 -54.23 -21.82 -19.56
CA SER A 151 -52.77 -21.67 -19.68
C SER A 151 -52.35 -20.31 -20.24
N TYR A 152 -53.29 -19.39 -20.47
CA TYR A 152 -53.02 -18.07 -21.03
C TYR A 152 -53.14 -17.00 -19.95
N LEU A 153 -52.22 -16.03 -19.99
CA LEU A 153 -52.26 -14.80 -19.25
C LEU A 153 -52.20 -13.62 -20.23
N THR A 154 -53.21 -12.75 -20.19
CA THR A 154 -53.29 -11.55 -21.03
C THR A 154 -52.88 -10.32 -20.25
N LEU A 155 -52.04 -9.48 -20.85
CA LEU A 155 -51.51 -8.25 -20.28
C LEU A 155 -51.93 -7.08 -21.16
N ASN A 156 -52.55 -6.06 -20.55
CA ASN A 156 -52.93 -4.83 -21.24
C ASN A 156 -51.71 -3.91 -21.41
N VAL A 157 -51.23 -3.78 -22.66
CA VAL A 157 -50.02 -3.03 -23.01
C VAL A 157 -50.20 -1.55 -22.74
N SER A 158 -51.34 -0.97 -23.12
CA SER A 158 -51.61 0.46 -22.97
C SER A 158 -51.74 0.87 -21.50
N GLU A 159 -52.36 0.03 -20.67
CA GLU A 159 -52.48 0.30 -19.24
C GLU A 159 -51.13 0.25 -18.54
N ILE A 160 -50.31 -0.77 -18.81
CA ILE A 160 -48.96 -0.90 -18.26
C ILE A 160 -48.09 0.28 -18.71
N ALA A 161 -48.04 0.58 -20.00
CA ALA A 161 -47.24 1.68 -20.54
C ALA A 161 -47.68 3.03 -19.97
N ARG A 162 -48.99 3.29 -19.84
CA ARG A 162 -49.51 4.52 -19.23
C ARG A 162 -49.06 4.66 -17.78
N VAL A 163 -49.14 3.60 -16.99
CA VAL A 163 -48.72 3.66 -15.57
C VAL A 163 -47.21 3.82 -15.46
N ILE A 164 -46.41 3.10 -16.24
CA ILE A 164 -44.94 3.28 -16.23
C ILE A 164 -44.56 4.68 -16.70
N ASN A 165 -45.15 5.19 -17.78
CA ASN A 165 -44.85 6.54 -18.27
C ASN A 165 -45.21 7.60 -17.22
N ASN A 166 -46.37 7.46 -16.57
CA ASN A 166 -46.73 8.32 -15.44
C ASN A 166 -45.73 8.19 -14.30
N LEU A 167 -45.33 6.98 -13.90
CA LEU A 167 -44.34 6.76 -12.84
C LEU A 167 -42.99 7.38 -13.19
N SER A 168 -42.50 7.17 -14.41
CA SER A 168 -41.24 7.71 -14.91
C SER A 168 -41.18 9.24 -14.89
N SER A 169 -42.33 9.92 -14.98
CA SER A 169 -42.41 11.37 -14.84
C SER A 169 -42.22 11.87 -13.39
N TYR A 170 -42.45 11.01 -12.39
CA TYR A 170 -42.32 11.35 -10.96
C TYR A 170 -41.06 10.74 -10.33
N ILE A 171 -40.67 9.54 -10.77
CA ILE A 171 -39.52 8.77 -10.29
C ILE A 171 -38.78 8.30 -11.56
N PRO A 172 -37.68 8.96 -11.95
CA PRO A 172 -36.85 8.47 -13.04
C PRO A 172 -36.24 7.12 -12.65
N GLY A 173 -36.41 6.08 -13.46
CA GLY A 173 -35.99 4.72 -13.12
C GLY A 173 -36.15 3.74 -14.28
N SER A 174 -35.55 2.55 -14.14
CA SER A 174 -35.68 1.47 -15.12
C SER A 174 -36.74 0.49 -14.64
N TYR A 175 -37.96 0.67 -15.13
CA TYR A 175 -39.10 -0.13 -14.69
C TYR A 175 -39.15 -1.48 -15.41
N SER A 176 -39.20 -2.55 -14.62
CA SER A 176 -39.54 -3.90 -15.04
C SER A 176 -41.00 -4.22 -14.71
N VAL A 177 -41.61 -5.10 -15.49
CA VAL A 177 -42.93 -5.66 -15.21
C VAL A 177 -42.73 -7.09 -14.72
N LEU A 178 -42.91 -7.31 -13.43
CA LEU A 178 -42.83 -8.62 -12.80
C LEU A 178 -44.21 -9.27 -12.75
N ILE A 179 -44.33 -10.47 -13.30
CA ILE A 179 -45.56 -11.25 -13.24
C ILE A 179 -45.37 -12.29 -12.15
N LYS A 180 -45.98 -12.07 -11.00
CA LYS A 180 -46.08 -13.07 -9.94
C LYS A 180 -47.11 -14.11 -10.35
N ILE A 181 -46.73 -15.38 -10.37
CA ILE A 181 -47.60 -16.53 -10.64
C ILE A 181 -47.58 -17.41 -9.39
N THR A 182 -48.75 -17.80 -8.89
CA THR A 182 -48.87 -18.71 -7.75
C THR A 182 -49.73 -19.92 -8.14
N HIS A 183 -49.18 -21.11 -7.97
CA HIS A 183 -49.84 -22.39 -8.28
C HIS A 183 -49.42 -23.41 -7.22
N GLU A 184 -50.39 -24.11 -6.61
CA GLU A 184 -50.13 -25.14 -5.59
C GLU A 184 -49.17 -24.68 -4.47
N ASN A 185 -49.38 -23.46 -3.95
CA ASN A 185 -48.54 -22.81 -2.93
C ASN A 185 -47.11 -22.47 -3.36
N ILE A 186 -46.73 -22.70 -4.61
CA ILE A 186 -45.46 -22.28 -5.19
C ILE A 186 -45.66 -20.93 -5.88
N THR A 187 -44.85 -19.94 -5.50
CA THR A 187 -44.82 -18.62 -6.13
C THR A 187 -43.61 -18.51 -7.04
N THR A 188 -43.79 -17.97 -8.24
CA THR A 188 -42.72 -17.69 -9.21
C THR A 188 -42.93 -16.28 -9.80
N TYR A 189 -41.85 -15.62 -10.21
CA TYR A 189 -41.89 -14.27 -10.77
C TYR A 189 -41.30 -14.26 -12.17
N PHE A 190 -42.05 -13.80 -13.17
CA PHE A 190 -41.63 -13.71 -14.56
C PHE A 190 -41.39 -12.25 -14.97
N PRO A 191 -40.14 -11.84 -15.27
CA PRO A 191 -39.84 -10.47 -15.65
C PRO A 191 -40.12 -10.21 -17.14
N ILE A 192 -40.72 -9.06 -17.43
CA ILE A 192 -40.79 -8.44 -18.75
C ILE A 192 -40.14 -7.07 -18.63
N ASN A 193 -39.12 -6.80 -19.44
CA ASN A 193 -38.46 -5.50 -19.41
C ASN A 193 -39.21 -4.51 -20.32
N TYR A 194 -39.29 -3.26 -19.90
CA TYR A 194 -39.88 -2.18 -20.68
C TYR A 194 -38.88 -1.04 -20.82
N ASP A 195 -38.52 -0.71 -22.06
CA ASP A 195 -37.51 0.32 -22.37
C ASP A 195 -38.12 1.69 -22.71
N GLY A 196 -39.43 1.85 -22.55
CA GLY A 196 -40.19 3.05 -22.92
C GLY A 196 -40.91 2.95 -24.27
N ASN A 197 -40.46 2.07 -25.17
CA ASN A 197 -41.03 1.93 -26.52
C ASN A 197 -41.38 0.48 -26.90
N ALA A 198 -40.78 -0.50 -26.24
CA ALA A 198 -41.02 -1.90 -26.46
C ALA A 198 -40.99 -2.70 -25.16
N PHE A 199 -41.75 -3.79 -25.15
CA PHE A 199 -41.67 -4.83 -24.14
C PHE A 199 -40.73 -5.94 -24.62
N GLN A 200 -39.72 -6.26 -23.82
CA GLN A 200 -38.83 -7.40 -24.06
C GLN A 200 -39.29 -8.57 -23.21
N ILE A 201 -39.73 -9.63 -23.88
CA ILE A 201 -40.30 -10.82 -23.27
C ILE A 201 -39.31 -11.98 -23.45
N PRO A 202 -38.76 -12.55 -22.35
CA PRO A 202 -37.92 -13.73 -22.43
C PRO A 202 -38.67 -14.90 -23.06
N THR A 203 -38.11 -15.51 -24.10
CA THR A 203 -38.70 -16.65 -24.84
C THR A 203 -38.33 -18.02 -24.24
N SER A 204 -37.31 -18.04 -23.37
CA SER A 204 -36.90 -19.17 -22.54
C SER A 204 -36.04 -18.62 -21.41
N GLY A 205 -36.26 -19.03 -20.17
CA GLY A 205 -35.44 -18.55 -19.07
C GLY A 205 -35.72 -19.28 -17.76
N SER A 206 -34.64 -19.54 -17.02
CA SER A 206 -34.71 -19.86 -15.61
C SER A 206 -35.25 -18.66 -14.85
N LEU A 207 -36.29 -18.88 -14.06
CA LEU A 207 -36.94 -17.82 -13.28
C LEU A 207 -36.25 -17.69 -11.93
N ASP A 208 -35.64 -16.53 -11.70
CA ASP A 208 -35.11 -16.19 -10.38
C ASP A 208 -36.29 -15.87 -9.45
N ILE A 209 -36.46 -16.66 -8.39
CA ILE A 209 -37.47 -16.40 -7.35
C ILE A 209 -36.88 -15.44 -6.32
N PRO A 210 -37.30 -14.18 -6.25
CA PRO A 210 -36.97 -13.32 -5.11
C PRO A 210 -37.96 -13.60 -3.95
N GLN A 211 -37.44 -13.88 -2.75
CA GLN A 211 -38.24 -14.04 -1.53
C GLN A 211 -38.26 -12.71 -0.76
N TYR A 212 -39.43 -12.29 -0.28
CA TYR A 212 -39.68 -10.91 0.15
C TYR A 212 -40.16 -10.83 1.61
N LEU A 213 -39.56 -9.94 2.41
CA LEU A 213 -39.96 -9.66 3.80
C LEU A 213 -40.67 -8.30 3.89
N ARG A 214 -41.79 -8.25 4.62
CA ARG A 214 -42.64 -7.06 4.79
C ARG A 214 -42.21 -6.27 6.03
N VAL A 215 -41.91 -4.97 5.89
CA VAL A 215 -41.62 -4.07 7.02
C VAL A 215 -42.78 -3.09 7.20
N PRO A 216 -43.39 -2.96 8.40
CA PRO A 216 -44.47 -2.01 8.66
C PRO A 216 -43.98 -0.55 8.75
N TYR A 217 -44.86 0.40 8.40
CA TYR A 217 -44.53 1.82 8.28
C TYR A 217 -44.43 2.58 9.61
N ASN A 218 -43.34 3.33 9.74
CA ASN A 218 -43.26 4.79 9.83
C ASN A 218 -41.83 5.16 9.46
N LEU A 219 -41.61 6.06 8.49
CA LEU A 219 -40.29 6.61 8.14
C LEU A 219 -39.15 5.57 8.11
N ILE A 220 -38.94 4.91 6.96
CA ILE A 220 -37.92 3.87 6.89
C ILE A 220 -36.54 4.54 6.86
N ASN A 221 -35.76 4.31 7.91
CA ASN A 221 -34.34 4.59 7.88
C ASN A 221 -33.65 3.49 7.07
N VAL A 222 -33.24 3.80 5.85
CA VAL A 222 -32.52 2.89 4.96
C VAL A 222 -31.05 3.30 4.91
N SER A 223 -30.15 2.32 4.97
CA SER A 223 -28.73 2.52 4.68
C SER A 223 -28.40 1.88 3.34
N GLN A 224 -28.11 2.73 2.35
CA GLN A 224 -27.78 2.39 0.97
C GLN A 224 -26.75 3.38 0.42
N ALA A 225 -26.12 3.04 -0.71
CA ALA A 225 -25.19 3.94 -1.38
C ALA A 225 -25.88 5.02 -2.24
N SER A 226 -27.17 4.89 -2.50
CA SER A 226 -27.91 5.79 -3.39
C SER A 226 -29.39 5.87 -3.00
N TYR A 227 -30.01 7.04 -3.16
CA TYR A 227 -31.40 7.28 -2.76
C TYR A 227 -32.15 8.14 -3.78
N PRO A 228 -33.43 7.88 -4.08
CA PRO A 228 -34.22 8.75 -4.95
C PRO A 228 -34.50 10.11 -4.30
N LEU A 229 -34.01 11.20 -4.90
CA LEU A 229 -34.10 12.57 -4.40
C LEU A 229 -35.54 12.97 -4.03
N SER A 230 -36.51 12.60 -4.86
CA SER A 230 -37.93 12.95 -4.67
C SER A 230 -38.55 12.33 -3.42
N LEU A 231 -37.95 11.26 -2.92
CA LEU A 231 -38.42 10.51 -1.76
C LEU A 231 -37.67 10.90 -0.48
N VAL A 232 -36.47 11.49 -0.54
CA VAL A 232 -35.69 11.82 0.66
C VAL A 232 -36.21 13.10 1.35
N GLN A 233 -36.62 12.97 2.61
CA GLN A 233 -36.87 14.11 3.50
C GLN A 233 -35.57 14.62 4.11
N GLN A 234 -34.84 13.69 4.73
CA GLN A 234 -33.62 13.97 5.47
C GLN A 234 -32.56 12.96 5.06
N TYR A 235 -31.36 13.45 4.81
CA TYR A 235 -30.19 12.66 4.47
C TYR A 235 -29.18 12.80 5.60
N CYS A 236 -28.75 11.69 6.17
CA CYS A 236 -27.80 11.67 7.27
C CYS A 236 -26.48 11.08 6.80
N VAL A 237 -25.39 11.81 7.04
CA VAL A 237 -24.03 11.35 6.85
C VAL A 237 -23.48 11.01 8.23
N HIS A 238 -23.22 9.72 8.45
CA HIS A 238 -22.58 9.24 9.66
C HIS A 238 -21.08 9.14 9.45
N PHE A 239 -20.32 9.39 10.50
CA PHE A 239 -18.87 9.29 10.45
C PHE A 239 -18.29 8.64 11.71
N TYR A 240 -17.22 7.89 11.50
CA TYR A 240 -16.46 7.19 12.53
C TYR A 240 -14.97 7.47 12.35
N VAL A 241 -14.21 7.63 13.44
CA VAL A 241 -12.80 8.07 13.40
C VAL A 241 -11.90 7.07 14.10
N TYR A 242 -11.09 6.32 13.38
CA TYR A 242 -10.07 5.46 13.99
C TYR A 242 -8.84 6.27 14.45
N PRO A 243 -8.20 5.92 15.60
CA PRO A 243 -8.47 4.77 16.48
C PRO A 243 -9.54 4.99 17.56
N SER A 244 -10.19 6.15 17.57
CA SER A 244 -11.23 6.47 18.54
C SER A 244 -12.47 5.61 18.32
N SER A 245 -12.86 4.76 19.26
CA SER A 245 -14.09 3.96 19.13
C SER A 245 -15.37 4.81 19.28
N SER A 246 -15.26 6.04 19.77
CA SER A 246 -16.35 6.98 19.98
C SER A 246 -16.38 8.05 18.89
N ALA A 247 -17.58 8.43 18.45
CA ALA A 247 -17.77 9.55 17.54
C ALA A 247 -17.22 10.86 18.14
N GLU A 248 -16.06 11.29 17.67
CA GLU A 248 -15.45 12.56 18.07
C GLU A 248 -16.30 13.75 17.57
N GLU A 249 -16.18 14.88 18.26
CA GLU A 249 -16.77 16.13 17.79
C GLU A 249 -16.04 16.55 16.51
N ALA A 250 -16.82 16.73 15.43
CA ALA A 250 -16.33 17.27 14.18
C ALA A 250 -17.02 18.61 13.91
N ASP A 251 -16.22 19.63 13.64
CA ASP A 251 -16.72 20.85 13.00
C ASP A 251 -17.09 20.47 11.56
N TYR A 252 -18.26 20.89 11.08
CA TYR A 252 -18.69 20.66 9.71
C TYR A 252 -19.16 21.94 9.04
N SER A 253 -18.96 22.02 7.72
CA SER A 253 -19.59 23.03 6.86
C SER A 253 -20.23 22.36 5.65
N ILE A 254 -21.51 22.65 5.44
CA ILE A 254 -22.31 22.20 4.31
C ILE A 254 -22.27 23.30 3.26
N ILE A 255 -21.60 23.03 2.16
CA ILE A 255 -21.43 23.92 1.03
C ILE A 255 -22.29 23.41 -0.11
N VAL A 256 -23.03 24.30 -0.76
CA VAL A 256 -23.87 23.97 -1.91
C VAL A 256 -23.25 24.63 -3.13
N ASN A 257 -22.93 23.82 -4.13
CA ASN A 257 -22.39 24.26 -5.39
C ASN A 257 -23.43 24.09 -6.50
N THR A 258 -23.72 25.18 -7.21
CA THR A 258 -24.70 25.22 -8.30
C THR A 258 -24.12 26.00 -9.47
N THR A 259 -24.84 26.02 -10.59
CA THR A 259 -24.52 26.88 -11.74
C THR A 259 -24.55 28.38 -11.44
N VAL A 260 -25.24 28.83 -10.38
CA VAL A 260 -25.32 30.25 -9.98
C VAL A 260 -24.14 30.66 -9.09
N GLY A 261 -23.47 29.68 -8.49
CA GLY A 261 -22.34 29.90 -7.58
C GLY A 261 -22.35 28.92 -6.41
N THR A 262 -21.40 29.16 -5.51
CA THR A 262 -21.14 28.34 -4.33
C THR A 262 -21.42 29.13 -3.07
N TRP A 263 -22.09 28.55 -2.08
CA TRP A 263 -22.33 29.17 -0.78
C TRP A 263 -22.36 28.15 0.36
N VAL A 264 -22.18 28.65 1.58
CA VAL A 264 -22.34 27.86 2.80
C VAL A 264 -23.82 27.83 3.18
N TYR A 265 -24.40 26.63 3.20
CA TYR A 265 -25.79 26.40 3.57
C TYR A 265 -25.97 26.26 5.09
N ASN A 266 -25.06 25.57 5.76
CA ASN A 266 -25.10 25.38 7.21
C ASN A 266 -23.73 25.01 7.75
N GLU A 267 -23.42 25.38 8.99
CA GLU A 267 -22.19 25.01 9.69
C GLU A 267 -22.52 24.65 11.13
N GLY A 268 -21.69 23.82 11.75
CA GLY A 268 -21.90 23.46 13.15
C GLY A 268 -20.91 22.42 13.64
N ILE A 269 -21.23 21.86 14.79
CA ILE A 269 -20.45 20.80 15.44
C ILE A 269 -21.37 19.59 15.60
N SER A 270 -20.90 18.41 15.24
CA SER A 270 -21.65 17.18 15.46
C SER A 270 -20.81 16.04 15.99
N LYS A 271 -21.47 15.11 16.69
CA LYS A 271 -20.92 13.82 17.13
C LYS A 271 -21.48 12.71 16.25
N GLY A 272 -20.69 12.30 15.27
CA GLY A 272 -20.93 11.09 14.47
C GLY A 272 -22.02 11.16 13.42
N ILE A 273 -22.86 12.21 13.38
CA ILE A 273 -23.94 12.32 12.39
C ILE A 273 -24.21 13.76 11.94
N VAL A 274 -24.14 14.04 10.65
CA VAL A 274 -24.58 15.32 10.06
C VAL A 274 -25.88 15.08 9.30
N SER A 275 -26.91 15.84 9.67
CA SER A 275 -28.24 15.75 9.04
C SER A 275 -28.46 16.87 8.05
N LEU A 276 -28.97 16.52 6.87
CA LEU A 276 -29.31 17.44 5.80
C LEU A 276 -30.79 17.31 5.45
N ASN A 277 -31.56 18.40 5.59
CA ASN A 277 -32.94 18.44 5.15
C ASN A 277 -33.01 18.66 3.64
N ILE A 278 -33.10 17.57 2.89
CA ILE A 278 -33.09 17.57 1.42
C ILE A 278 -34.27 18.34 0.85
N SER A 279 -35.46 18.21 1.47
CA SER A 279 -36.66 18.94 1.01
C SER A 279 -36.47 20.45 1.12
N SER A 280 -35.92 20.94 2.23
CA SER A 280 -35.63 22.36 2.43
C SER A 280 -34.55 22.85 1.47
N LEU A 281 -33.44 22.11 1.37
CA LEU A 281 -32.34 22.44 0.49
C LEU A 281 -32.80 22.56 -0.98
N TYR A 282 -33.54 21.57 -1.46
CA TYR A 282 -34.04 21.54 -2.82
C TYR A 282 -34.97 22.73 -3.13
N ASN A 283 -35.85 23.09 -2.19
CA ASN A 283 -36.70 24.27 -2.34
C ASN A 283 -35.87 25.57 -2.39
N THR A 284 -34.84 25.69 -1.56
CA THR A 284 -33.92 26.85 -1.58
C THR A 284 -33.20 26.97 -2.92
N ILE A 285 -32.66 25.86 -3.44
CA ILE A 285 -31.97 25.82 -4.73
C ILE A 285 -32.93 26.16 -5.87
N ASN A 286 -34.12 25.55 -5.90
CA ASN A 286 -35.11 25.84 -6.94
C ASN A 286 -35.55 27.30 -6.95
N ASN A 287 -35.83 27.89 -5.78
CA ASN A 287 -36.19 29.30 -5.70
C ASN A 287 -35.07 30.21 -6.23
N LEU A 288 -33.82 29.85 -5.96
CA LEU A 288 -32.65 30.58 -6.45
C LEU A 288 -32.51 30.43 -7.97
N LEU A 289 -32.62 29.21 -8.51
CA LEU A 289 -32.57 28.97 -9.96
C LEU A 289 -33.69 29.71 -10.72
N VAL A 290 -34.92 29.68 -10.21
CA VAL A 290 -36.07 30.42 -10.78
C VAL A 290 -35.80 31.92 -10.80
N LYS A 291 -35.24 32.48 -9.72
CA LYS A 291 -34.89 33.90 -9.62
C LYS A 291 -33.89 34.34 -10.71
N TYR A 292 -32.99 33.45 -11.12
CA TYR A 292 -31.99 33.71 -12.15
C TYR A 292 -32.35 33.15 -13.53
N GLY A 293 -33.57 32.64 -13.72
CA GLY A 293 -34.05 32.12 -15.02
C GLY A 293 -33.36 30.84 -15.49
N LEU A 294 -32.82 30.04 -14.57
CA LEU A 294 -32.13 28.78 -14.88
C LEU A 294 -33.03 27.58 -14.57
N TYR A 295 -32.98 26.56 -15.42
CA TYR A 295 -33.83 25.36 -15.31
C TYR A 295 -33.04 24.07 -15.04
N SER A 296 -31.70 24.15 -14.92
CA SER A 296 -30.85 22.99 -14.62
C SER A 296 -30.72 22.78 -13.11
N SER A 297 -31.03 21.57 -12.65
CA SER A 297 -31.05 21.16 -11.24
C SER A 297 -29.78 20.43 -10.79
N GLN A 298 -28.71 20.48 -11.58
CA GLN A 298 -27.44 19.88 -11.19
C GLN A 298 -26.78 20.74 -10.11
N TYR A 299 -26.79 20.20 -8.89
CA TYR A 299 -26.08 20.75 -7.75
C TYR A 299 -25.28 19.65 -7.06
N ALA A 300 -24.17 20.06 -6.46
CA ALA A 300 -23.37 19.22 -5.58
C ALA A 300 -23.44 19.80 -4.18
N VAL A 301 -23.70 18.95 -3.20
CA VAL A 301 -23.58 19.32 -1.78
C VAL A 301 -22.29 18.75 -1.26
N ILE A 302 -21.41 19.60 -0.74
CA ILE A 302 -20.14 19.22 -0.17
C ILE A 302 -20.25 19.42 1.33
N ILE A 303 -19.99 18.37 2.11
CA ILE A 303 -19.90 18.46 3.56
C ILE A 303 -18.43 18.31 3.92
N ASN A 304 -17.81 19.42 4.30
CA ASN A 304 -16.46 19.42 4.82
C ASN A 304 -16.49 19.12 6.32
N PHE A 305 -15.55 18.33 6.78
CA PHE A 305 -15.35 18.05 8.19
C PHE A 305 -13.96 18.51 8.61
N THR A 306 -13.85 19.04 9.83
CA THR A 306 -12.58 19.25 10.51
C THR A 306 -12.62 18.45 11.81
N ILE A 307 -11.90 17.34 11.83
CA ILE A 307 -11.83 16.45 12.99
C ILE A 307 -10.50 16.66 13.68
N LYS A 308 -10.53 17.28 14.86
CA LYS A 308 -9.34 17.59 15.65
C LYS A 308 -9.23 16.58 16.79
N THR A 309 -8.16 15.80 16.76
CA THR A 309 -7.79 14.90 17.86
C THR A 309 -6.60 15.50 18.61
N LYS A 310 -6.18 14.86 19.71
CA LYS A 310 -4.98 15.30 20.43
C LYS A 310 -3.70 15.25 19.57
N ASN A 311 -3.66 14.35 18.59
CA ASN A 311 -2.43 13.99 17.88
C ASN A 311 -2.45 14.36 16.40
N TYR A 312 -3.61 14.61 15.80
CA TYR A 312 -3.74 14.91 14.37
C TYR A 312 -5.02 15.69 14.08
N THR A 313 -5.08 16.27 12.88
CA THR A 313 -6.31 16.88 12.34
C THR A 313 -6.59 16.27 10.98
N LEU A 314 -7.84 15.82 10.77
CA LEU A 314 -8.31 15.29 9.49
C LEU A 314 -9.27 16.29 8.85
N TYR A 315 -9.15 16.45 7.53
CA TYR A 315 -10.01 17.31 6.71
C TYR A 315 -10.75 16.49 5.64
N PRO A 316 -11.52 15.45 6.01
CA PRO A 316 -12.27 14.70 5.03
C PRO A 316 -13.45 15.54 4.54
N PHE A 317 -13.91 15.21 3.35
CA PHE A 317 -15.14 15.80 2.82
C PHE A 317 -15.96 14.76 2.08
N VAL A 318 -17.28 14.95 2.14
CA VAL A 318 -18.25 14.11 1.44
C VAL A 318 -18.92 14.94 0.37
N VAL A 319 -19.05 14.39 -0.82
CA VAL A 319 -19.79 14.99 -1.94
C VAL A 319 -21.07 14.19 -2.14
N ILE A 320 -22.21 14.87 -2.06
CA ILE A 320 -23.52 14.35 -2.39
C ILE A 320 -23.93 14.97 -3.72
N ASN A 321 -24.01 14.13 -4.75
CA ASN A 321 -24.38 14.54 -6.10
C ASN A 321 -25.80 14.10 -6.42
N ASN A 322 -26.55 14.97 -7.10
CA ASN A 322 -27.79 14.60 -7.76
C ASN A 322 -27.50 14.19 -9.21
N ASN A 323 -27.60 12.90 -9.50
CA ASN A 323 -27.52 12.36 -10.85
C ASN A 323 -28.91 11.92 -11.29
N ASN A 324 -29.58 12.72 -12.12
CA ASN A 324 -30.91 12.43 -12.67
C ASN A 324 -31.98 12.04 -11.63
N GLY A 325 -31.98 12.68 -10.46
CA GLY A 325 -32.93 12.40 -9.40
C GLY A 325 -32.51 11.29 -8.44
N ILE A 326 -31.30 10.76 -8.58
CA ILE A 326 -30.66 9.86 -7.61
C ILE A 326 -29.56 10.62 -6.87
N LEU A 327 -29.65 10.64 -5.54
CA LEU A 327 -28.60 11.12 -4.66
C LEU A 327 -27.56 10.01 -4.48
N SER A 328 -26.32 10.28 -4.86
CA SER A 328 -25.16 9.42 -4.64
C SER A 328 -24.15 10.11 -3.73
N PHE A 329 -23.40 9.34 -2.93
CA PHE A 329 -22.36 9.89 -2.06
C PHE A 329 -20.97 9.41 -2.43
N SER A 330 -19.96 10.23 -2.16
CA SER A 330 -18.54 9.86 -2.27
C SER A 330 -17.75 10.56 -1.17
N ALA A 331 -16.83 9.83 -0.52
CA ALA A 331 -16.00 10.36 0.56
C ALA A 331 -14.54 10.48 0.10
N TYR A 332 -13.87 11.55 0.53
CA TYR A 332 -12.51 11.90 0.11
C TYR A 332 -11.66 12.34 1.31
N ASN A 333 -10.34 12.25 1.16
CA ASN A 333 -9.35 12.66 2.15
C ASN A 333 -9.57 12.03 3.53
N THR A 334 -9.94 10.75 3.54
CA THR A 334 -10.37 10.03 4.73
C THR A 334 -9.22 9.49 5.57
N THR A 335 -8.03 9.31 5.02
CA THR A 335 -6.92 8.59 5.67
C THR A 335 -5.69 9.47 5.85
N LEU A 336 -5.07 9.41 7.04
CA LEU A 336 -3.73 9.92 7.31
C LEU A 336 -2.76 8.75 7.42
N ASN A 337 -1.77 8.73 6.54
CA ASN A 337 -0.78 7.66 6.46
C ASN A 337 0.62 8.21 6.75
N MET A 338 1.44 7.47 7.49
CA MET A 338 2.88 7.73 7.61
C MET A 338 3.67 6.71 6.78
N THR A 339 4.80 7.16 6.25
CA THR A 339 5.77 6.27 5.60
C THR A 339 6.53 5.50 6.67
N VAL A 340 6.55 4.17 6.58
CA VAL A 340 7.37 3.33 7.46
C VAL A 340 8.71 3.10 6.79
N TYR A 341 9.78 3.46 7.49
CA TYR A 341 11.14 3.12 7.11
C TYR A 341 11.54 1.85 7.83
N ALA A 342 12.25 0.94 7.16
CA ALA A 342 12.88 -0.19 7.84
C ALA A 342 13.80 0.37 8.94
N ASP A 343 13.77 -0.27 10.11
CA ASP A 343 14.56 0.11 11.27
C ASP A 343 16.01 0.44 10.88
N SER A 344 16.54 1.50 11.50
CA SER A 344 17.88 2.01 11.29
C SER A 344 18.93 0.90 11.28
N PRO A 345 20.03 1.02 10.51
CA PRO A 345 21.09 0.02 10.51
C PRO A 345 21.56 -0.21 11.95
N GLU A 346 21.87 -1.47 12.27
CA GLU A 346 22.30 -1.93 13.60
C GLU A 346 23.22 -0.90 14.26
N LYS A 347 22.87 -0.49 15.48
CA LYS A 347 23.70 0.42 16.28
C LYS A 347 25.12 -0.14 16.30
N TYR A 348 26.07 0.66 15.80
CA TYR A 348 27.51 0.39 15.83
C TYR A 348 27.89 -0.25 17.18
N SER A 349 28.42 -1.47 17.15
CA SER A 349 28.77 -2.14 18.40
C SER A 349 30.00 -1.47 18.99
N PRO A 350 30.10 -1.30 20.32
CA PRO A 350 31.31 -0.80 20.97
C PRO A 350 32.56 -1.64 20.64
N LEU A 351 32.38 -2.90 20.23
CA LEU A 351 33.44 -3.80 19.81
C LEU A 351 34.12 -3.33 18.51
N ASP A 352 33.35 -2.80 17.54
CA ASP A 352 33.89 -2.36 16.25
C ASP A 352 34.83 -1.16 16.38
N LEU A 353 34.53 -0.27 17.34
CA LEU A 353 35.41 0.82 17.74
C LEU A 353 36.69 0.32 18.43
N ALA A 354 36.60 -0.74 19.24
CA ALA A 354 37.76 -1.33 19.90
C ALA A 354 38.75 -1.92 18.88
N TYR A 355 38.26 -2.55 17.81
CA TYR A 355 39.11 -3.09 16.73
C TYR A 355 39.89 -2.03 15.95
N LEU A 356 39.48 -0.76 15.98
CA LEU A 356 40.22 0.36 15.39
C LEU A 356 41.20 0.99 16.39
N ILE A 357 40.73 1.20 17.64
CA ILE A 357 41.50 1.90 18.67
C ILE A 357 42.71 1.08 19.12
N ILE A 358 42.57 -0.25 19.27
CA ILE A 358 43.65 -1.11 19.79
C ILE A 358 44.88 -1.12 18.86
N PRO A 359 44.77 -1.39 17.54
CA PRO A 359 45.94 -1.38 16.66
C PRO A 359 46.56 0.01 16.51
N ALA A 360 45.73 1.07 16.46
CA ALA A 360 46.20 2.45 16.37
C ALA A 360 46.99 2.88 17.62
N SER A 361 46.51 2.51 18.82
CA SER A 361 47.20 2.78 20.09
C SER A 361 48.52 2.03 20.18
N ALA A 362 48.56 0.78 19.73
CA ALA A 362 49.78 -0.02 19.69
C ALA A 362 50.84 0.56 18.73
N LEU A 363 50.41 1.05 17.56
CA LEU A 363 51.30 1.77 16.62
C LEU A 363 51.86 3.04 17.26
N PHE A 364 51.02 3.85 17.90
CA PHE A 364 51.45 5.07 18.59
C PHE A 364 52.49 4.76 19.66
N PHE A 365 52.29 3.68 20.44
CA PHE A 365 53.24 3.25 21.45
C PHE A 365 54.59 2.82 20.85
N ILE A 366 54.58 2.06 19.76
CA ILE A 366 55.81 1.59 19.10
C ILE A 366 56.58 2.76 18.47
N PHE A 367 55.90 3.73 17.86
CA PHE A 367 56.56 4.89 17.29
C PHE A 367 57.06 5.86 18.36
N GLY A 368 56.29 6.12 19.41
CA GLY A 368 56.61 7.10 20.45
C GLY A 368 57.62 6.62 21.49
N PHE A 369 57.63 5.32 21.83
CA PHE A 369 58.33 4.82 23.02
C PHE A 369 59.37 3.73 22.75
N THR A 370 59.60 3.34 21.49
CA THR A 370 60.64 2.34 21.16
C THR A 370 61.72 2.94 20.24
N ARG A 371 62.98 2.60 20.51
CA ARG A 371 64.12 2.95 19.65
C ARG A 371 64.77 1.68 19.12
N PRO A 372 65.25 1.68 17.86
CA PRO A 372 66.03 0.56 17.36
C PRO A 372 67.33 0.48 18.14
N LYS A 373 67.65 -0.70 18.68
CA LYS A 373 68.94 -0.93 19.36
C LYS A 373 70.08 -0.69 18.38
N THR A 374 70.96 0.29 18.66
CA THR A 374 72.18 0.53 17.89
C THR A 374 73.15 -0.66 18.08
N PRO A 375 73.71 -1.23 17.01
CA PRO A 375 74.67 -2.34 17.12
C PRO A 375 75.96 -1.86 17.80
N SER A 376 76.55 -2.68 18.68
CA SER A 376 77.83 -2.36 19.34
C SER A 376 78.99 -2.36 18.32
N GLU A 377 80.11 -1.71 18.63
CA GLU A 377 81.31 -1.76 17.78
C GLU A 377 81.82 -3.20 17.62
N MET A 378 81.71 -4.02 18.66
CA MET A 378 82.03 -5.45 18.61
C MET A 378 81.13 -6.23 17.64
N ASP A 379 79.81 -5.95 17.63
CA ASP A 379 78.85 -6.55 16.68
C ASP A 379 79.17 -6.17 15.22
N LYS A 380 79.54 -4.90 14.98
CA LYS A 380 79.95 -4.44 13.65
C LYS A 380 81.19 -5.18 13.17
N VAL A 381 82.18 -5.34 14.03
CA VAL A 381 83.44 -6.04 13.75
C VAL A 381 83.22 -7.53 13.46
N LEU A 382 82.46 -8.23 14.29
CA LEU A 382 82.12 -9.63 14.06
C LEU A 382 81.32 -9.82 12.75
N SER A 383 80.44 -8.87 12.39
CA SER A 383 79.71 -8.91 11.12
C SER A 383 80.63 -8.78 9.90
N LYS A 384 81.71 -8.00 10.00
CA LYS A 384 82.73 -7.88 8.94
C LYS A 384 83.54 -9.16 8.81
N LEU A 385 83.96 -9.77 9.93
CA LEU A 385 84.70 -11.03 9.93
C LEU A 385 83.90 -12.20 9.37
N LYS A 386 82.58 -12.26 9.61
CA LYS A 386 81.68 -13.27 9.00
C LYS A 386 81.74 -13.29 7.47
N LYS A 387 82.09 -12.19 6.82
CA LYS A 387 82.24 -12.14 5.35
C LYS A 387 83.51 -12.85 4.86
N VAL A 388 84.47 -13.12 5.74
CA VAL A 388 85.80 -13.71 5.45
C VAL A 388 86.00 -15.05 6.16
N ASN A 389 84.91 -15.69 6.58
CA ASN A 389 84.83 -16.80 7.55
C ASN A 389 85.73 -18.01 7.25
N LYS A 390 86.21 -18.18 6.01
CA LYS A 390 87.09 -19.29 5.61
C LYS A 390 88.52 -19.19 6.16
N LEU A 391 88.93 -18.02 6.64
CA LEU A 391 90.29 -17.75 7.14
C LEU A 391 90.31 -17.39 8.63
N THR A 392 89.18 -17.42 9.34
CA THR A 392 89.09 -16.98 10.73
C THR A 392 89.23 -18.16 11.69
N ILE A 393 90.14 -18.08 12.66
CA ILE A 393 90.38 -19.10 13.69
C ILE A 393 90.25 -18.44 15.06
N GLU A 394 89.42 -18.98 15.95
CA GLU A 394 89.32 -18.51 17.33
C GLU A 394 90.42 -19.17 18.18
N VAL A 395 91.15 -18.37 18.96
CA VAL A 395 92.29 -18.83 19.76
C VAL A 395 92.04 -18.59 21.25
N ASN A 396 92.41 -19.58 22.07
CA ASN A 396 92.19 -19.56 23.52
C ASN A 396 93.28 -18.81 24.28
N SER A 397 94.39 -18.48 23.63
CA SER A 397 95.52 -17.73 24.20
C SER A 397 96.00 -16.67 23.21
N LYS A 398 96.58 -15.60 23.74
CA LYS A 398 97.15 -14.51 22.94
C LYS A 398 98.24 -15.07 22.00
N PRO A 399 98.22 -14.77 20.69
CA PRO A 399 99.25 -15.22 19.77
C PRO A 399 100.65 -14.71 20.15
N GLU A 400 101.66 -15.57 20.02
CA GLU A 400 103.06 -15.20 20.28
C GLU A 400 103.68 -14.56 19.02
N ALA A 401 104.26 -13.37 19.16
CA ALA A 401 105.01 -12.68 18.11
C ALA A 401 106.16 -11.88 18.73
N LYS A 402 107.33 -11.83 18.07
CA LYS A 402 108.50 -11.07 18.54
C LYS A 402 108.29 -9.56 18.48
N LYS A 403 107.45 -9.11 17.54
CA LYS A 403 107.07 -7.69 17.41
C LYS A 403 105.57 -7.57 17.17
N VAL A 404 104.89 -6.68 17.88
CA VAL A 404 103.46 -6.43 17.72
C VAL A 404 103.23 -5.04 17.16
N VAL A 405 102.38 -4.94 16.14
CA VAL A 405 101.98 -3.69 15.49
C VAL A 405 100.47 -3.53 15.63
N GLU A 406 100.03 -2.44 16.25
CA GLU A 406 98.61 -2.13 16.39
C GLU A 406 98.09 -1.47 15.11
N VAL A 407 97.02 -2.02 14.56
CA VAL A 407 96.37 -1.58 13.34
C VAL A 407 95.13 -0.76 13.73
N LYS A 408 94.88 0.36 13.03
CA LYS A 408 93.75 1.25 13.34
C LYS A 408 92.43 0.86 12.66
N ASP A 409 92.49 0.11 11.57
CA ASP A 409 91.31 -0.38 10.84
C ASP A 409 91.36 -1.91 10.67
N ILE A 410 90.29 -2.58 11.10
CA ILE A 410 90.08 -4.01 10.88
C ILE A 410 90.13 -4.40 9.39
N ASN A 411 89.75 -3.49 8.49
CA ASN A 411 89.80 -3.76 7.06
C ASN A 411 91.22 -4.02 6.57
N ASP A 412 92.24 -3.42 7.20
CA ASP A 412 93.63 -3.62 6.82
C ASP A 412 94.10 -5.02 7.22
N ILE A 413 93.65 -5.50 8.38
CA ILE A 413 93.85 -6.90 8.79
C ILE A 413 93.15 -7.84 7.80
N ILE A 414 91.89 -7.59 7.46
CA ILE A 414 91.15 -8.44 6.50
C ILE A 414 91.85 -8.47 5.13
N LYS A 415 92.25 -7.30 4.60
CA LYS A 415 92.97 -7.22 3.31
C LYS A 415 94.29 -7.96 3.36
N PHE A 416 95.05 -7.81 4.45
CA PHE A 416 96.32 -8.48 4.63
C PHE A 416 96.15 -10.01 4.70
N SER A 417 95.16 -10.50 5.46
CA SER A 417 94.84 -11.93 5.53
C SER A 417 94.51 -12.52 4.16
N VAL A 418 93.69 -11.83 3.37
CA VAL A 418 93.30 -12.28 2.02
C VAL A 418 94.50 -12.26 1.06
N THR A 419 95.34 -11.22 1.13
CA THR A 419 96.48 -11.06 0.22
C THR A 419 97.61 -12.05 0.53
N ALA A 420 97.92 -12.23 1.81
CA ALA A 420 99.00 -13.11 2.28
C ALA A 420 98.54 -14.57 2.48
N VAL A 421 97.25 -14.86 2.31
CA VAL A 421 96.62 -16.17 2.59
C VAL A 421 96.97 -16.66 4.00
N LYS A 422 96.87 -15.75 4.99
CA LYS A 422 97.14 -16.03 6.40
C LYS A 422 95.84 -16.05 7.19
N PRO A 423 95.70 -16.95 8.18
CA PRO A 423 94.51 -16.97 9.02
C PRO A 423 94.43 -15.73 9.91
N VAL A 424 93.21 -15.23 10.11
CA VAL A 424 92.88 -14.21 11.10
C VAL A 424 92.61 -14.93 12.42
N LEU A 425 93.44 -14.68 13.43
CA LEU A 425 93.27 -15.24 14.77
C LEU A 425 92.41 -14.28 15.60
N VAL A 426 91.32 -14.78 16.17
CA VAL A 426 90.42 -14.00 17.01
C VAL A 426 90.63 -14.43 18.46
N TYR A 427 91.14 -13.52 19.27
CA TYR A 427 91.33 -13.70 20.71
C TYR A 427 90.29 -12.87 21.47
N LYS A 428 89.63 -13.48 22.45
CA LYS A 428 88.64 -12.83 23.30
C LYS A 428 89.05 -12.96 24.76
N ASP A 429 89.14 -11.83 25.45
CA ASP A 429 89.42 -11.80 26.88
C ASP A 429 88.65 -10.66 27.53
N LYS A 430 87.86 -10.98 28.57
CA LYS A 430 87.12 -10.06 29.45
C LYS A 430 86.82 -8.67 28.87
N GLY A 431 85.87 -8.61 27.93
CA GLY A 431 85.40 -7.35 27.34
C GLY A 431 86.32 -6.74 26.27
N ILE A 432 87.36 -7.47 25.84
CA ILE A 432 88.28 -7.06 24.79
C ILE A 432 88.31 -8.13 23.70
N LEU A 433 87.99 -7.72 22.47
CA LEU A 433 88.11 -8.50 21.25
C LEU A 433 89.40 -8.06 20.52
N GLN A 434 90.35 -8.98 20.38
CA GLN A 434 91.55 -8.75 19.59
C GLN A 434 91.55 -9.61 18.33
N ILE A 435 91.91 -8.99 17.23
CA ILE A 435 91.97 -9.63 15.91
C ILE A 435 93.41 -9.56 15.45
N TRP A 436 94.00 -10.71 15.21
CA TRP A 436 95.43 -10.89 14.97
C TRP A 436 95.70 -11.50 13.60
N ILE A 437 96.80 -11.09 12.97
CA ILE A 437 97.48 -11.87 11.93
C ILE A 437 98.96 -11.91 12.27
N VAL A 438 99.57 -13.08 12.18
CA VAL A 438 101.01 -13.27 12.42
C VAL A 438 101.70 -13.62 11.12
N ASP A 439 102.73 -12.85 10.76
CA ASP A 439 103.60 -13.12 9.61
C ASP A 439 105.07 -12.86 9.97
N ASN A 440 105.94 -13.84 9.71
CA ASN A 440 107.39 -13.77 9.97
C ASN A 440 107.76 -13.14 11.33
N ASP A 441 107.18 -13.65 12.42
CA ASP A 441 107.35 -13.20 13.81
C ASP A 441 106.81 -11.78 14.14
N VAL A 442 106.07 -11.14 13.23
CA VAL A 442 105.36 -9.87 13.46
C VAL A 442 103.85 -10.12 13.56
N GLY A 443 103.25 -9.71 14.68
CA GLY A 443 101.82 -9.79 14.94
C GLY A 443 101.12 -8.44 14.70
N TYR A 444 100.19 -8.39 13.75
CA TYR A 444 99.33 -7.25 13.50
C TYR A 444 98.02 -7.42 14.27
N VAL A 445 97.70 -6.49 15.17
CA VAL A 445 96.54 -6.60 16.07
C VAL A 445 95.59 -5.42 15.93
N TYR A 446 94.29 -5.68 15.86
CA TYR A 446 93.22 -4.70 16.01
C TYR A 446 92.43 -5.02 17.27
N THR A 447 92.31 -4.05 18.16
CA THR A 447 91.70 -4.23 19.48
C THR A 447 90.39 -3.44 19.55
N VAL A 448 89.33 -4.10 20.02
CA VAL A 448 88.04 -3.46 20.34
C VAL A 448 87.66 -3.83 21.77
N SER A 449 87.48 -2.84 22.62
CA SER A 449 86.87 -3.02 23.94
C SER A 449 85.35 -2.82 23.85
N GLU A 450 84.60 -3.58 24.63
CA GLU A 450 83.16 -3.38 24.85
C GLU A 450 82.81 -2.02 25.46
#